data_AF-A0A7J7FZ11-F1
#
_entry.id   AF-A0A7J7FZ11-F1
#
_cell.length_a   1.000
_cell.length_b   1.000
_cell.length_c   1.000
_cell.angle_alpha   90.00
_cell.angle_beta   90.00
_cell.angle_gamma   90.00
#
_symmetry.space_group_name_H-M   'P 1'
#
loop_
_entity.id
_entity.type
_entity.pdbx_description
1 polymer ?
#
loop_
_entity_poly.entity_id
_entity_poly.type
_entity_poly.pdbx_seq_one_letter_code
_entity_poly.pdbx_strand_id
1 'polypeptide(L)'
;MVKLCAGLPLAIIVLGGLLATKYTLREWEMVYQNVRLHKWSDAPIQHDDGVSKVLALSYHNLPYQLKPCFLYFGHFPEDSEIDAERLYHLWIADGIIVDDDRDGDETIMDVGKRYLGELAQRCMVQVQVEKYTQRINYCRIHDLMLELCLSKAKMNDFLGIVHLQREIDLANCFSTTSTTTAPKIRKLAIHLNRDIKRVVLPELETSKHLRSILFCNSSSVNKSSIELNSHFKYFKLLRNLDLEGLKFDEKSVKSIGNLISLRYLSFRSCLIPKWHSSICKLKYLQTLDLRGCDFNSDEVIVLHGMEQLRHLYIDYQPTYNYLHKFKLEGLSNLETLEGFNTMGCDVNDLCKLINLRQLEEVTFWKWNNQDFAAFINYLNISANHLRQTSLSLEFYKEEEESTLLKQLFRCHHLYKLTIRGIIPELAEYCQGFSPSLIELTLRGCRLKEDPMPTLERLPNLQYLYLGSDAFVGDKMVCSANGFPQLKPYILIGWTA
;
A
#
# COMPACT_ATOMS: atom_id res chain seq x y z
N MET A 1 19.39 -26.95 -19.84
CA MET A 1 18.41 -26.38 -18.89
C MET A 1 17.16 -25.87 -19.60
N VAL A 2 17.25 -24.95 -20.58
CA VAL A 2 16.08 -24.40 -21.31
C VAL A 2 15.12 -25.45 -21.90
N LYS A 3 15.64 -26.58 -22.41
CA LYS A 3 14.80 -27.68 -22.92
C LYS A 3 13.80 -28.22 -21.88
N LEU A 4 14.09 -28.10 -20.57
CA LEU A 4 13.21 -28.54 -19.47
C LEU A 4 11.98 -27.64 -19.32
N CYS A 5 12.03 -26.42 -19.87
CA CYS A 5 10.93 -25.47 -19.85
C CYS A 5 9.92 -25.71 -20.99
N ALA A 6 10.17 -26.70 -21.87
CA ALA A 6 9.32 -27.06 -23.00
C ALA A 6 8.89 -25.90 -23.92
N GLY A 7 9.70 -24.83 -23.99
CA GLY A 7 9.40 -23.63 -24.78
C GLY A 7 8.41 -22.67 -24.12
N LEU A 8 7.92 -22.93 -22.91
CA LEU A 8 7.03 -22.03 -22.19
C LEU A 8 7.80 -20.78 -21.68
N PRO A 9 7.43 -19.55 -22.10
CA PRO A 9 8.18 -18.34 -21.73
C PRO A 9 8.30 -18.13 -20.22
N LEU A 10 7.21 -18.35 -19.47
CA LEU A 10 7.22 -18.22 -18.01
C LEU A 10 8.26 -19.14 -17.37
N ALA A 11 8.28 -20.42 -17.75
CA ALA A 11 9.21 -21.38 -17.19
C ALA A 11 10.68 -21.03 -17.51
N ILE A 12 10.93 -20.45 -18.70
CA ILE A 12 12.27 -19.98 -19.08
C ILE A 12 12.67 -18.79 -18.21
N ILE A 13 11.79 -17.80 -18.06
CA ILE A 13 12.06 -16.58 -17.28
C ILE A 13 12.24 -16.91 -15.80
N VAL A 14 11.39 -17.77 -15.22
CA VAL A 14 11.50 -18.23 -13.82
C VAL A 14 12.79 -19.02 -13.59
N LEU A 15 13.18 -19.89 -14.53
CA LEU A 15 14.47 -20.59 -14.44
C LEU A 15 15.64 -19.61 -14.55
N GLY A 16 15.56 -18.63 -15.44
CA GLY A 16 16.54 -17.56 -15.58
C GLY A 16 16.68 -16.73 -14.30
N GLY A 17 15.56 -16.32 -13.70
CA GLY A 17 15.52 -15.59 -12.43
C GLY A 17 16.12 -16.39 -11.27
N LEU A 18 15.87 -17.70 -11.21
CA LEU A 18 16.54 -18.56 -10.23
C LEU A 18 18.05 -18.62 -10.47
N LEU A 19 18.49 -18.83 -11.72
CA LEU A 19 19.90 -18.91 -12.07
C LEU A 19 20.65 -17.58 -11.87
N ALA A 20 19.98 -16.45 -12.00
CA ALA A 20 20.54 -15.12 -11.71
C ALA A 20 20.96 -14.97 -10.24
N THR A 21 20.44 -15.80 -9.33
CA THR A 21 20.84 -15.83 -7.91
C THR A 21 22.05 -16.74 -7.63
N LYS A 22 22.60 -17.40 -8.64
CA LYS A 22 23.69 -18.39 -8.51
C LYS A 22 24.97 -17.84 -9.14
N TYR A 23 26.05 -17.84 -8.37
CA TYR A 23 27.31 -17.19 -8.74
C TYR A 23 28.37 -18.16 -9.25
N THR A 24 28.16 -19.47 -9.07
CA THR A 24 29.15 -20.50 -9.41
C THR A 24 28.58 -21.56 -10.36
N LEU A 25 29.46 -22.13 -11.20
CA LEU A 25 29.09 -23.24 -12.10
C LEU A 25 28.53 -24.44 -11.33
N ARG A 26 29.06 -24.71 -10.14
CA ARG A 26 28.58 -25.80 -9.27
C ARG A 26 27.14 -25.61 -8.84
N GLU A 27 26.73 -24.39 -8.51
CA GLU A 27 25.34 -24.09 -8.17
C GLU A 27 24.41 -24.29 -9.36
N TRP A 28 24.82 -23.88 -10.56
CA TRP A 28 24.06 -24.11 -11.79
C TRP A 28 23.88 -25.61 -12.07
N GLU A 29 24.93 -26.40 -11.89
CA GLU A 29 24.87 -27.86 -12.03
C GLU A 29 23.93 -28.48 -10.99
N MET A 30 23.97 -28.02 -9.73
CA MET A 30 23.02 -28.47 -8.70
C MET A 30 21.58 -28.18 -9.07
N VAL A 31 21.28 -26.98 -9.59
CA VAL A 31 19.94 -26.61 -10.07
C VAL A 31 19.52 -27.56 -11.20
N TYR A 32 20.39 -27.82 -12.18
CA TYR A 32 20.11 -28.76 -13.27
C TYR A 32 19.81 -30.18 -12.78
N GLN A 33 20.63 -30.71 -11.87
CA GLN A 33 20.42 -32.05 -11.31
C GLN A 33 19.13 -32.13 -10.50
N ASN A 34 18.76 -31.09 -9.75
CA ASN A 34 17.53 -31.09 -8.96
C ASN A 34 16.27 -31.14 -9.84
N VAL A 35 16.26 -30.47 -10.99
CA VAL A 35 15.14 -30.58 -11.97
C VAL A 35 15.12 -31.97 -12.61
N ARG A 36 16.29 -32.50 -12.98
CA ARG A 36 16.42 -33.79 -13.67
C ARG A 36 16.06 -34.99 -12.79
N LEU A 37 16.37 -34.94 -11.50
CA LEU A 37 16.19 -36.04 -10.55
C LEU A 37 14.78 -36.09 -9.91
N HIS A 38 13.83 -35.28 -10.39
CA HIS A 38 12.44 -35.23 -9.89
C HIS A 38 12.32 -35.06 -8.36
N LYS A 39 13.31 -34.42 -7.72
CA LYS A 39 13.36 -34.34 -6.24
C LYS A 39 12.13 -33.68 -5.60
N TRP A 40 11.34 -32.93 -6.37
CA TRP A 40 10.23 -32.11 -5.90
C TRP A 40 8.94 -32.30 -6.73
N SER A 41 8.64 -33.54 -7.15
CA SER A 41 7.44 -33.85 -7.96
C SER A 41 6.10 -33.81 -7.20
N ASP A 42 6.04 -33.18 -6.03
CA ASP A 42 4.79 -32.89 -5.31
C ASP A 42 3.94 -31.80 -6.02
N ALA A 43 4.10 -31.62 -7.33
CA ALA A 43 3.33 -30.67 -8.11
C ALA A 43 2.02 -31.35 -8.58
N PRO A 44 0.84 -30.70 -8.45
CA PRO A 44 -0.44 -31.28 -8.83
C PRO A 44 -0.69 -31.28 -10.36
N ILE A 45 0.27 -30.77 -11.14
CA ILE A 45 0.06 -30.44 -12.54
C ILE A 45 0.25 -31.71 -13.40
N GLN A 46 -0.82 -32.16 -14.05
CA GLN A 46 -0.83 -33.28 -15.00
C GLN A 46 -0.38 -32.88 -16.42
N HIS A 47 -0.12 -31.60 -16.67
CA HIS A 47 0.42 -31.09 -17.92
C HIS A 47 1.94 -30.88 -17.84
N ASP A 48 2.64 -31.48 -18.80
CA ASP A 48 4.08 -31.36 -19.08
C ASP A 48 5.02 -31.35 -17.86
N ASP A 49 5.47 -32.56 -17.50
CA ASP A 49 6.31 -32.91 -16.35
C ASP A 49 7.59 -32.05 -16.19
N GLY A 50 8.03 -31.33 -17.22
CA GLY A 50 9.16 -30.40 -17.17
C GLY A 50 8.87 -29.03 -16.55
N VAL A 51 7.79 -28.37 -17.00
CA VAL A 51 7.45 -26.99 -16.63
C VAL A 51 7.14 -26.89 -15.14
N SER A 52 6.26 -27.77 -14.67
CA SER A 52 5.82 -27.84 -13.28
C SER A 52 6.97 -28.00 -12.29
N LYS A 53 7.99 -28.78 -12.67
CA LYS A 53 9.20 -28.95 -11.88
C LYS A 53 10.04 -27.70 -11.82
N VAL A 54 10.19 -26.99 -12.94
CA VAL A 54 10.94 -25.74 -12.98
C VAL A 54 10.30 -24.70 -12.06
N LEU A 55 8.98 -24.56 -12.10
CA LEU A 55 8.26 -23.64 -11.21
C LEU A 55 8.40 -24.06 -9.74
N ALA A 56 8.18 -25.34 -9.43
CA ALA A 56 8.34 -25.87 -8.07
C ALA A 56 9.76 -25.66 -7.54
N LEU A 57 10.77 -25.88 -8.37
CA LEU A 57 12.18 -25.68 -8.05
C LEU A 57 12.48 -24.25 -7.59
N SER A 58 11.86 -23.25 -8.22
CA SER A 58 12.00 -21.85 -7.80
C SER A 58 11.46 -21.61 -6.40
N TYR A 59 10.30 -22.19 -6.05
CA TYR A 59 9.79 -22.14 -4.67
C TYR A 59 10.70 -22.86 -3.67
N HIS A 60 11.18 -24.05 -4.00
CA HIS A 60 12.01 -24.83 -3.09
C HIS A 60 13.37 -24.16 -2.79
N ASN A 61 13.93 -23.45 -3.78
CA ASN A 61 15.16 -22.67 -3.65
C ASN A 61 14.98 -21.28 -3.02
N LEU A 62 13.76 -20.86 -2.71
CA LEU A 62 13.56 -19.60 -1.97
C LEU A 62 14.21 -19.69 -0.58
N PRO A 63 14.83 -18.59 -0.10
CA PRO A 63 15.09 -18.38 1.31
C PRO A 63 13.85 -18.70 2.15
N TYR A 64 14.06 -19.27 3.33
CA TYR A 64 12.97 -19.75 4.19
C TYR A 64 11.96 -18.64 4.51
N GLN A 65 12.44 -17.42 4.74
CA GLN A 65 11.65 -16.23 5.06
C GLN A 65 10.73 -15.80 3.91
N LEU A 66 11.14 -16.00 2.65
CA LEU A 66 10.35 -15.59 1.47
C LEU A 66 9.26 -16.60 1.09
N LYS A 67 9.37 -17.85 1.54
CA LYS A 67 8.34 -18.88 1.27
C LYS A 67 6.94 -18.44 1.76
N PRO A 68 6.74 -18.03 3.02
CA PRO A 68 5.44 -17.56 3.48
C PRO A 68 4.99 -16.25 2.79
N CYS A 69 5.91 -15.37 2.38
CA CYS A 69 5.58 -14.19 1.56
C CYS A 69 4.99 -14.61 0.21
N PHE A 70 5.62 -15.58 -0.48
CA PHE A 70 5.10 -16.13 -1.73
C PHE A 70 3.75 -16.83 -1.54
N LEU A 71 3.59 -17.64 -0.48
CA LEU A 71 2.31 -18.31 -0.20
C LEU A 71 1.17 -17.32 0.10
N TYR A 72 1.50 -16.09 0.53
CA TYR A 72 0.51 -15.06 0.80
C TYR A 72 -0.27 -14.63 -0.45
N PHE A 73 0.35 -14.73 -1.64
CA PHE A 73 -0.33 -14.40 -2.90
C PHE A 73 -1.57 -15.25 -3.15
N GLY A 74 -1.64 -16.45 -2.56
CA GLY A 74 -2.83 -17.30 -2.64
C GLY A 74 -4.08 -16.71 -2.00
N HIS A 75 -3.97 -15.64 -1.17
CA HIS A 75 -5.13 -14.94 -0.62
C HIS A 75 -5.88 -14.11 -1.65
N PHE A 76 -5.24 -13.76 -2.75
CA PHE A 76 -5.80 -12.87 -3.75
C PHE A 76 -6.38 -13.68 -4.91
N PRO A 77 -7.50 -13.25 -5.50
CA PRO A 77 -8.02 -13.86 -6.73
C PRO A 77 -7.02 -13.81 -7.88
N GLU A 78 -7.24 -14.67 -8.88
CA GLU A 78 -6.53 -14.63 -10.16
C GLU A 78 -6.62 -13.24 -10.81
N ASP A 79 -5.57 -12.84 -11.53
CA ASP A 79 -5.41 -11.53 -12.19
C ASP A 79 -5.50 -10.29 -11.27
N SER A 80 -5.53 -10.46 -9.95
CA SER A 80 -5.64 -9.32 -9.03
C SER A 80 -4.41 -8.43 -9.08
N GLU A 81 -4.65 -7.13 -9.23
CA GLU A 81 -3.64 -6.11 -8.96
C GLU A 81 -3.55 -5.86 -7.46
N ILE A 82 -2.43 -6.23 -6.85
CA ILE A 82 -2.22 -6.18 -5.41
C ILE A 82 -1.41 -4.93 -5.08
N ASP A 83 -1.98 -4.04 -4.27
CA ASP A 83 -1.27 -2.92 -3.65
C ASP A 83 -0.10 -3.42 -2.81
N ALA A 84 1.11 -3.00 -3.18
CA ALA A 84 2.33 -3.55 -2.58
C ALA A 84 2.48 -3.15 -1.11
N GLU A 85 2.08 -1.94 -0.75
CA GLU A 85 2.14 -1.45 0.63
C GLU A 85 1.17 -2.21 1.54
N ARG A 86 -0.04 -2.46 1.06
CA ARG A 86 -1.01 -3.35 1.72
C ARG A 86 -0.40 -4.73 1.97
N LEU A 87 0.30 -5.30 0.97
CA LEU A 87 0.94 -6.60 1.11
C LEU A 87 2.04 -6.62 2.18
N TYR A 88 2.86 -5.56 2.27
CA TYR A 88 3.89 -5.44 3.31
C TYR A 88 3.25 -5.46 4.70
N HIS A 89 2.21 -4.65 4.92
CA HIS A 89 1.49 -4.60 6.20
C HIS A 89 0.91 -5.95 6.60
N LEU A 90 0.33 -6.68 5.64
CA LEU A 90 -0.19 -8.02 5.86
C LEU A 90 0.91 -8.99 6.31
N TRP A 91 2.08 -8.95 5.68
CA TRP A 91 3.23 -9.77 6.08
C TRP A 91 3.76 -9.43 7.47
N ILE A 92 3.88 -8.13 7.78
CA ILE A 92 4.34 -7.63 9.08
C ILE A 92 3.39 -8.06 10.19
N ALA A 93 2.09 -7.83 10.00
CA ALA A 93 1.11 -8.06 11.05
C ALA A 93 0.85 -9.56 11.32
N ASP A 94 1.07 -10.42 10.32
CA ASP A 94 1.11 -11.89 10.53
C ASP A 94 2.42 -12.39 11.15
N GLY A 95 3.43 -11.52 11.29
CA GLY A 95 4.75 -11.85 11.83
C GLY A 95 5.59 -12.71 10.89
N ILE A 96 5.38 -12.55 9.57
CA ILE A 96 6.25 -13.14 8.55
C ILE A 96 7.56 -12.34 8.46
N ILE A 97 7.44 -11.02 8.54
CA ILE A 97 8.56 -10.10 8.65
C ILE A 97 8.75 -9.77 10.12
N VAL A 98 9.97 -9.91 10.62
CA VAL A 98 10.34 -9.63 12.00
C VAL A 98 11.47 -8.60 12.08
N ASP A 99 11.66 -7.98 13.25
CA ASP A 99 12.67 -6.93 13.43
C ASP A 99 14.10 -7.41 13.15
N ASP A 100 14.39 -8.70 13.33
CA ASP A 100 15.68 -9.34 13.05
C ASP A 100 16.01 -9.41 11.55
N ASP A 101 15.01 -9.22 10.68
CA ASP A 101 15.20 -9.23 9.23
C ASP A 101 15.77 -7.91 8.68
N ARG A 102 15.84 -6.86 9.52
CA ARG A 102 16.35 -5.54 9.14
C ARG A 102 17.86 -5.54 8.99
N ASP A 103 18.36 -4.86 7.96
CA ASP A 103 19.77 -4.52 7.82
C ASP A 103 19.99 -3.02 8.02
N GLY A 104 20.95 -2.64 8.86
CA GLY A 104 21.24 -1.25 9.20
C GLY A 104 20.01 -0.45 9.68
N ASP A 105 19.72 0.66 8.98
CA ASP A 105 18.65 1.62 9.31
C ASP A 105 17.32 1.38 8.56
N GLU A 106 17.14 0.18 7.99
CA GLU A 106 15.90 -0.23 7.33
C GLU A 106 14.70 -0.12 8.27
N THR A 107 13.58 0.38 7.76
CA THR A 107 12.28 0.21 8.41
C THR A 107 11.74 -1.19 8.14
N ILE A 108 10.76 -1.64 8.93
CA ILE A 108 10.10 -2.92 8.69
C ILE A 108 9.37 -2.95 7.31
N MET A 109 8.95 -1.78 6.82
CA MET A 109 8.39 -1.60 5.49
C MET A 109 9.44 -1.76 4.39
N ASP A 110 10.68 -1.30 4.62
CA ASP A 110 11.81 -1.50 3.70
C ASP A 110 12.14 -2.99 3.55
N VAL A 111 12.08 -3.77 4.64
CA VAL A 111 12.21 -5.23 4.58
C VAL A 111 11.11 -5.84 3.71
N GLY A 112 9.86 -5.40 3.86
CA GLY A 112 8.75 -5.82 3.00
C GLY A 112 8.99 -5.53 1.52
N LYS A 113 9.44 -4.32 1.21
CA LYS A 113 9.83 -3.91 -0.15
C LYS A 113 10.98 -4.77 -0.70
N ARG A 114 12.02 -5.05 0.10
CA ARG A 114 13.14 -5.90 -0.27
C ARG A 114 12.70 -7.34 -0.55
N TYR A 115 11.85 -7.90 0.30
CA TYR A 115 11.30 -9.26 0.10
C TYR A 115 10.47 -9.37 -1.17
N LEU A 116 9.61 -8.39 -1.47
CA LEU A 116 8.87 -8.35 -2.73
C LEU A 116 9.82 -8.19 -3.94
N GLY A 117 10.82 -7.32 -3.84
CA GLY A 117 11.84 -7.14 -4.86
C GLY A 117 12.62 -8.43 -5.15
N GLU A 118 12.92 -9.21 -4.13
CA GLU A 118 13.58 -10.51 -4.25
C GLU A 118 12.71 -11.58 -4.94
N LEU A 119 11.40 -11.59 -4.68
CA LEU A 119 10.46 -12.45 -5.40
C LEU A 119 10.34 -12.02 -6.88
N ALA A 120 10.37 -10.72 -7.15
CA ALA A 120 10.34 -10.15 -8.49
C ALA A 120 11.63 -10.43 -9.28
N GLN A 121 12.80 -10.33 -8.63
CA GLN A 121 14.10 -10.66 -9.23
C GLN A 121 14.19 -12.13 -9.65
N ARG A 122 13.51 -13.02 -8.92
CA ARG A 122 13.36 -14.45 -9.28
C ARG A 122 12.23 -14.71 -10.27
N CYS A 123 11.59 -13.65 -10.76
CA CYS A 123 10.48 -13.66 -11.70
C CYS A 123 9.28 -14.50 -11.26
N MET A 124 9.10 -14.69 -9.96
CA MET A 124 7.96 -15.41 -9.38
C MET A 124 6.72 -14.51 -9.26
N VAL A 125 6.95 -13.20 -9.22
CA VAL A 125 5.94 -12.13 -9.08
C VAL A 125 6.30 -11.01 -10.05
N GLN A 126 5.30 -10.41 -10.68
CA GLN A 126 5.47 -9.22 -11.53
C GLN A 126 5.21 -7.98 -10.70
N VAL A 127 6.05 -6.95 -10.84
CA VAL A 127 5.91 -5.69 -10.11
C VAL A 127 5.71 -4.52 -11.07
N GLN A 128 4.80 -3.63 -10.70
CA GLN A 128 4.63 -2.35 -11.34
C GLN A 128 5.35 -1.29 -10.51
N VAL A 129 6.43 -0.77 -11.09
CA VAL A 129 7.26 0.27 -10.49
C VAL A 129 6.82 1.62 -11.00
N GLU A 130 6.60 2.56 -10.10
CA GLU A 130 6.39 3.96 -10.43
C GLU A 130 7.62 4.51 -11.15
N LYS A 131 7.38 5.10 -12.32
CA LYS A 131 8.44 5.49 -13.23
C LYS A 131 9.45 6.44 -12.59
N TYR A 132 9.02 7.33 -11.70
CA TYR A 132 9.85 8.44 -11.22
C TYR A 132 10.40 8.20 -9.81
N THR A 133 9.57 7.72 -8.88
CA THR A 133 10.00 7.41 -7.51
C THR A 133 10.71 6.05 -7.40
N GLN A 134 10.59 5.19 -8.42
CA GLN A 134 11.03 3.79 -8.37
C GLN A 134 10.36 2.99 -7.22
N ARG A 135 9.22 3.47 -6.71
CA ARG A 135 8.39 2.76 -5.73
C ARG A 135 7.66 1.61 -6.41
N ILE A 136 7.60 0.45 -5.76
CA ILE A 136 6.73 -0.65 -6.21
C ILE A 136 5.33 -0.29 -5.72
N ASN A 137 4.42 0.06 -6.64
CA ASN A 137 3.06 0.46 -6.29
C ASN A 137 2.13 -0.76 -6.26
N TYR A 138 2.26 -1.62 -7.27
CA TYR A 138 1.44 -2.81 -7.41
C TYR A 138 2.27 -4.03 -7.78
N CYS A 139 1.73 -5.20 -7.49
CA CYS A 139 2.28 -6.47 -7.93
C CYS A 139 1.17 -7.42 -8.38
N ARG A 140 1.54 -8.39 -9.22
CA ARG A 140 0.66 -9.43 -9.75
C ARG A 140 1.40 -10.76 -9.76
N ILE A 141 0.67 -11.85 -9.60
CA ILE A 141 1.21 -13.20 -9.75
C ILE A 141 0.64 -13.83 -11.03
N HIS A 142 1.48 -14.50 -11.80
CA HIS A 142 1.05 -15.21 -13.01
C HIS A 142 0.26 -16.47 -12.61
N ASP A 143 -0.78 -16.84 -13.35
CA ASP A 143 -1.70 -17.96 -13.06
C ASP A 143 -0.99 -19.28 -12.72
N LEU A 144 -0.02 -19.74 -13.53
CA LEU A 144 0.75 -20.95 -13.22
C LEU A 144 1.60 -20.84 -11.93
N MET A 145 2.06 -19.63 -11.59
CA MET A 145 2.72 -19.38 -10.30
C MET A 145 1.71 -19.33 -9.16
N LEU A 146 0.50 -18.82 -9.39
CA LEU A 146 -0.59 -18.83 -8.44
C LEU A 146 -1.06 -20.27 -8.16
N GLU A 147 -1.18 -21.12 -9.18
CA GLU A 147 -1.49 -22.55 -9.02
C GLU A 147 -0.44 -23.26 -8.15
N LEU A 148 0.85 -23.00 -8.41
CA LEU A 148 1.94 -23.50 -7.56
C LEU A 148 1.81 -22.97 -6.13
N CYS A 149 1.54 -21.67 -5.97
CA CYS A 149 1.34 -21.03 -4.67
C CYS A 149 0.21 -21.69 -3.89
N LEU A 150 -0.96 -21.88 -4.50
CA LEU A 150 -2.12 -22.52 -3.90
C LEU A 150 -1.86 -23.98 -3.53
N SER A 151 -1.18 -24.72 -4.41
CA SER A 151 -0.75 -26.08 -4.14
C SER A 151 0.13 -26.17 -2.90
N LYS A 152 1.19 -25.34 -2.83
CA LYS A 152 2.10 -25.31 -1.68
C LYS A 152 1.43 -24.76 -0.43
N ALA A 153 0.51 -23.81 -0.54
CA ALA A 153 -0.26 -23.31 0.59
C ALA A 153 -1.13 -24.41 1.21
N LYS A 154 -1.79 -25.22 0.38
CA LYS A 154 -2.57 -26.38 0.81
C LYS A 154 -1.71 -27.44 1.50
N MET A 155 -0.54 -27.77 0.94
CA MET A 155 0.38 -28.74 1.54
C MET A 155 0.89 -28.33 2.93
N ASN A 156 0.98 -27.02 3.19
CA ASN A 156 1.48 -26.48 4.45
C ASN A 156 0.35 -26.06 5.42
N ASP A 157 -0.91 -26.37 5.13
CA ASP A 157 -2.09 -25.87 5.87
C ASP A 157 -2.03 -24.34 6.11
N PHE A 158 -1.47 -23.60 5.14
CA PHE A 158 -1.14 -22.19 5.29
C PHE A 158 -2.37 -21.28 5.18
N LEU A 159 -3.29 -21.62 4.27
CA LEU A 159 -4.41 -20.79 3.85
C LEU A 159 -5.66 -21.63 3.57
N GLY A 160 -6.81 -21.20 4.09
CA GLY A 160 -8.12 -21.61 3.64
C GLY A 160 -8.73 -20.55 2.71
N ILE A 161 -9.33 -20.98 1.61
CA ILE A 161 -10.01 -20.08 0.67
C ILE A 161 -11.48 -20.45 0.62
N VAL A 162 -12.34 -19.46 0.74
CA VAL A 162 -13.79 -19.63 0.61
C VAL A 162 -14.29 -18.72 -0.50
N HIS A 163 -14.88 -19.33 -1.51
CA HIS A 163 -15.58 -18.63 -2.58
C HIS A 163 -17.05 -18.50 -2.20
N LEU A 164 -17.49 -17.29 -1.87
CA LEU A 164 -18.87 -17.01 -1.53
C LEU A 164 -19.69 -16.77 -2.79
N GLN A 165 -20.46 -17.78 -3.19
CA GLN A 165 -21.44 -17.68 -4.27
C GLN A 165 -22.85 -17.50 -3.72
N ARG A 166 -23.12 -17.97 -2.51
CA ARG A 166 -24.35 -17.81 -1.74
C ARG A 166 -24.03 -17.55 -0.27
N GLU A 167 -24.98 -16.95 0.45
CA GLU A 167 -24.84 -16.63 1.88
C GLU A 167 -24.50 -17.86 2.75
N ILE A 168 -24.95 -19.06 2.35
CA ILE A 168 -24.80 -20.31 3.11
C ILE A 168 -23.41 -20.95 2.94
N ASP A 169 -22.64 -20.56 1.92
CA ASP A 169 -21.37 -21.23 1.59
C ASP A 169 -20.36 -21.11 2.74
N LEU A 170 -20.39 -20.00 3.48
CA LEU A 170 -19.55 -19.82 4.65
C LEU A 170 -19.90 -20.80 5.78
N ALA A 171 -21.19 -21.02 6.06
CA ALA A 171 -21.62 -21.99 7.07
C ALA A 171 -21.11 -23.40 6.73
N ASN A 172 -21.23 -23.81 5.46
CA ASN A 172 -20.78 -25.12 5.00
C ASN A 172 -19.27 -25.35 5.16
N CYS A 173 -18.44 -24.33 4.94
CA CYS A 173 -16.99 -24.43 5.14
C CYS A 173 -16.57 -24.70 6.59
N PHE A 174 -17.44 -24.37 7.56
CA PHE A 174 -17.15 -24.51 8.98
C PHE A 174 -18.07 -25.51 9.72
N SER A 175 -19.12 -26.00 9.06
CA SER A 175 -20.02 -27.04 9.57
C SER A 175 -19.51 -28.46 9.41
N THR A 176 -18.36 -28.71 8.75
CA THR A 176 -17.81 -30.07 8.63
C THR A 176 -17.26 -30.56 9.97
N THR A 177 -18.13 -31.22 10.72
CA THR A 177 -17.81 -32.19 11.78
C THR A 177 -17.26 -33.48 11.17
N SER A 178 -16.14 -33.40 10.45
CA SER A 178 -15.41 -34.60 10.04
C SER A 178 -14.52 -35.07 11.20
N THR A 179 -14.81 -36.27 11.68
CA THR A 179 -14.08 -37.06 12.68
C THR A 179 -12.69 -37.48 12.20
N THR A 180 -11.81 -36.50 11.98
CA THR A 180 -10.35 -36.61 11.85
C THR A 180 -9.82 -35.19 11.99
N THR A 181 -8.85 -34.95 12.89
CA THR A 181 -8.18 -33.65 13.19
C THR A 181 -8.50 -32.54 12.19
N ALA A 182 -9.51 -31.72 12.49
CA ALA A 182 -9.91 -30.61 11.62
C ALA A 182 -8.68 -29.72 11.31
N PRO A 183 -8.46 -29.35 10.03
CA PRO A 183 -7.31 -28.53 9.66
C PRO A 183 -7.33 -27.23 10.46
N LYS A 184 -6.20 -26.91 11.11
CA LYS A 184 -6.04 -25.68 11.90
C LYS A 184 -5.82 -24.51 10.93
N ILE A 185 -6.85 -24.13 10.19
CA ILE A 185 -6.81 -22.96 9.31
C ILE A 185 -6.46 -21.74 10.17
N ARG A 186 -5.34 -21.09 9.86
CA ARG A 186 -4.87 -19.87 10.55
C ARG A 186 -5.10 -18.62 9.74
N LYS A 187 -5.15 -18.74 8.41
CA LYS A 187 -5.40 -17.63 7.50
C LYS A 187 -6.55 -17.99 6.58
N LEU A 188 -7.44 -17.04 6.36
CA LEU A 188 -8.65 -17.22 5.59
C LEU A 188 -8.77 -16.10 4.55
N ALA A 189 -8.91 -16.48 3.30
CA ALA A 189 -9.33 -15.58 2.23
C ALA A 189 -10.80 -15.85 1.89
N ILE A 190 -11.59 -14.79 1.82
CA ILE A 190 -13.01 -14.85 1.48
C ILE A 190 -13.21 -14.07 0.19
N HIS A 191 -13.42 -14.80 -0.90
CA HIS A 191 -13.64 -14.21 -2.23
C HIS A 191 -15.14 -14.00 -2.42
N LEU A 192 -15.55 -12.76 -2.57
CA LEU A 192 -16.95 -12.38 -2.73
C LEU A 192 -17.32 -12.34 -4.21
N ASN A 193 -18.38 -13.08 -4.58
CA ASN A 193 -19.01 -12.90 -5.88
C ASN A 193 -19.81 -11.59 -5.91
N ARG A 194 -19.89 -10.96 -7.08
CA ARG A 194 -20.57 -9.67 -7.33
C ARG A 194 -22.04 -9.65 -6.92
N ASP A 195 -22.69 -10.81 -6.90
CA ASP A 195 -24.12 -10.94 -6.57
C ASP A 195 -24.41 -11.07 -5.06
N ILE A 196 -23.37 -11.22 -4.23
CA ILE A 196 -23.54 -11.33 -2.78
C ILE A 196 -23.96 -9.99 -2.20
N LYS A 197 -25.16 -9.93 -1.63
CA LYS A 197 -25.68 -8.73 -0.98
C LYS A 197 -25.35 -8.65 0.50
N ARG A 198 -25.24 -9.79 1.17
CA ARG A 198 -25.00 -9.87 2.61
C ARG A 198 -24.03 -11.00 2.93
N VAL A 199 -23.13 -10.73 3.86
CA VAL A 199 -22.17 -11.71 4.39
C VAL A 199 -22.43 -11.89 5.87
N VAL A 200 -22.64 -13.15 6.27
CA VAL A 200 -22.82 -13.54 7.67
C VAL A 200 -21.73 -14.55 8.01
N LEU A 201 -20.90 -14.23 9.01
CA LEU A 201 -19.95 -15.20 9.56
C LEU A 201 -20.73 -16.23 10.39
N PRO A 202 -20.53 -17.55 10.24
CA PRO A 202 -21.18 -18.52 11.13
C PRO A 202 -20.62 -18.42 12.57
N GLU A 203 -21.31 -19.01 13.55
CA GLU A 203 -20.76 -19.17 14.91
C GLU A 203 -19.62 -20.18 14.88
N LEU A 204 -18.41 -19.70 15.21
CA LEU A 204 -17.16 -20.37 14.85
C LEU A 204 -16.30 -20.69 16.07
N GLU A 205 -16.84 -21.43 17.04
CA GLU A 205 -16.06 -21.88 18.21
C GLU A 205 -14.80 -22.68 17.81
N THR A 206 -14.83 -23.36 16.66
CA THR A 206 -13.72 -24.13 16.07
C THR A 206 -12.60 -23.27 15.48
N SER A 207 -12.81 -21.96 15.30
CA SER A 207 -11.90 -21.05 14.58
C SER A 207 -11.01 -20.19 15.48
N LYS A 208 -10.92 -20.50 16.77
CA LYS A 208 -10.08 -19.78 17.76
C LYS A 208 -8.60 -19.60 17.36
N HIS A 209 -8.14 -20.34 16.36
CA HIS A 209 -6.79 -20.32 15.82
C HIS A 209 -6.59 -19.38 14.62
N LEU A 210 -7.66 -18.75 14.11
CA LEU A 210 -7.59 -17.76 13.05
C LEU A 210 -6.75 -16.55 13.50
N ARG A 211 -5.83 -16.16 12.62
CA ARG A 211 -4.90 -15.04 12.75
C ARG A 211 -5.09 -14.01 11.64
N SER A 212 -5.67 -14.40 10.52
CA SER A 212 -5.83 -13.52 9.36
C SER A 212 -7.15 -13.81 8.65
N ILE A 213 -7.92 -12.76 8.38
CA ILE A 213 -9.12 -12.82 7.54
C ILE A 213 -9.02 -11.69 6.52
N LEU A 214 -9.02 -12.05 5.24
CA LEU A 214 -8.98 -11.11 4.13
C LEU A 214 -10.24 -11.27 3.28
N PHE A 215 -11.01 -10.20 3.15
CA PHE A 215 -12.11 -10.13 2.19
C PHE A 215 -11.58 -9.59 0.87
N CYS A 216 -11.73 -10.38 -0.19
CA CYS A 216 -11.45 -9.96 -1.55
C CYS A 216 -12.77 -9.73 -2.25
N ASN A 217 -13.17 -8.47 -2.33
CA ASN A 217 -14.37 -8.07 -3.06
C ASN A 217 -14.03 -7.68 -4.50
N SER A 218 -14.60 -8.40 -5.48
CA SER A 218 -14.48 -8.01 -6.89
C SER A 218 -15.27 -6.72 -7.11
N SER A 219 -14.62 -5.56 -6.99
CA SER A 219 -15.02 -4.22 -7.48
C SER A 219 -16.47 -4.11 -8.00
N SER A 220 -17.43 -4.33 -7.11
CA SER A 220 -18.85 -4.30 -7.45
C SER A 220 -19.36 -2.88 -7.23
N VAL A 221 -20.26 -2.42 -8.11
CA VAL A 221 -20.92 -1.12 -7.96
C VAL A 221 -21.73 -1.04 -6.66
N ASN A 222 -22.21 -2.20 -6.17
CA ASN A 222 -22.95 -2.33 -4.93
C ASN A 222 -22.13 -3.11 -3.89
N LYS A 223 -21.72 -2.43 -2.82
CA LYS A 223 -20.98 -3.04 -1.71
C LYS A 223 -21.87 -4.02 -0.93
N SER A 224 -21.37 -5.22 -0.69
CA SER A 224 -22.03 -6.23 0.14
C SER A 224 -22.11 -5.76 1.59
N SER A 225 -23.28 -5.92 2.24
CA SER A 225 -23.37 -5.69 3.68
C SER A 225 -22.70 -6.82 4.44
N ILE A 226 -22.04 -6.51 5.55
CA ILE A 226 -21.45 -7.51 6.43
C ILE A 226 -22.04 -7.40 7.82
N GLU A 227 -22.37 -8.57 8.40
CA GLU A 227 -22.80 -8.69 9.78
C GLU A 227 -21.81 -9.51 10.60
N LEU A 228 -21.25 -8.89 11.63
CA LEU A 228 -20.15 -9.42 12.46
C LEU A 228 -20.56 -9.64 13.93
N ASN A 229 -21.80 -9.30 14.26
CA ASN A 229 -22.29 -8.98 15.61
C ASN A 229 -22.10 -10.06 16.68
N SER A 230 -22.11 -11.35 16.31
CA SER A 230 -21.97 -12.47 17.25
C SER A 230 -20.59 -13.15 17.24
N HIS A 231 -19.69 -12.79 16.32
CA HIS A 231 -18.64 -13.71 15.87
C HIS A 231 -17.23 -13.33 16.34
N PHE A 232 -16.91 -12.03 16.42
CA PHE A 232 -15.56 -11.56 16.80
C PHE A 232 -15.17 -11.78 18.26
N LYS A 233 -16.12 -12.15 19.13
CA LYS A 233 -15.79 -12.57 20.50
C LYS A 233 -14.89 -13.81 20.54
N TYR A 234 -14.91 -14.64 19.50
CA TYR A 234 -14.10 -15.87 19.42
C TYR A 234 -12.73 -15.67 18.76
N PHE A 235 -12.53 -14.58 18.00
CA PHE A 235 -11.31 -14.34 17.22
C PHE A 235 -10.23 -13.61 18.02
N LYS A 236 -9.95 -14.09 19.23
CA LYS A 236 -9.01 -13.43 20.16
C LYS A 236 -7.55 -13.43 19.68
N LEU A 237 -7.20 -14.31 18.72
CA LEU A 237 -5.85 -14.40 18.14
C LEU A 237 -5.72 -13.72 16.77
N LEU A 238 -6.79 -13.09 16.27
CA LEU A 238 -6.81 -12.40 14.98
C LEU A 238 -5.86 -11.20 15.02
N ARG A 239 -4.94 -11.16 14.06
CA ARG A 239 -3.93 -10.11 13.88
C ARG A 239 -4.22 -9.27 12.63
N ASN A 240 -4.68 -9.91 11.56
CA ASN A 240 -5.00 -9.25 10.29
C ASN A 240 -6.50 -9.33 10.01
N LEU A 241 -7.12 -8.17 9.84
CA LEU A 241 -8.50 -8.07 9.39
C LEU A 241 -8.59 -7.05 8.25
N ASP A 242 -8.78 -7.56 7.04
CA ASP A 242 -8.92 -6.75 5.84
C ASP A 242 -10.35 -6.87 5.33
N LEU A 243 -11.09 -5.77 5.38
CA LEU A 243 -12.53 -5.71 5.15
C LEU A 243 -12.88 -4.93 3.88
N GLU A 244 -11.95 -4.80 2.95
CA GLU A 244 -12.07 -3.89 1.81
C GLU A 244 -13.41 -4.01 1.06
N GLY A 245 -14.02 -2.86 0.78
CA GLY A 245 -15.19 -2.79 -0.09
C GLY A 245 -16.50 -3.27 0.53
N LEU A 246 -16.62 -3.30 1.86
CA LEU A 246 -17.81 -3.77 2.57
C LEU A 246 -18.67 -2.63 3.14
N LYS A 247 -19.97 -2.90 3.33
CA LYS A 247 -20.92 -2.01 4.01
C LYS A 247 -21.24 -2.56 5.41
N PHE A 248 -21.13 -1.71 6.42
CA PHE A 248 -21.30 -2.13 7.81
C PHE A 248 -22.64 -1.69 8.40
N ASP A 249 -23.07 -2.40 9.43
CA ASP A 249 -23.97 -1.88 10.46
C ASP A 249 -23.17 -1.40 11.69
N GLU A 250 -23.76 -0.55 12.54
CA GLU A 250 -23.06 0.02 13.70
C GLU A 250 -22.59 -1.03 14.73
N LYS A 251 -23.35 -2.10 14.92
CA LYS A 251 -22.99 -3.18 15.87
C LYS A 251 -21.76 -3.93 15.36
N SER A 252 -21.64 -4.11 14.05
CA SER A 252 -20.52 -4.79 13.41
C SER A 252 -19.23 -3.99 13.61
N VAL A 253 -19.29 -2.67 13.41
CA VAL A 253 -18.16 -1.75 13.68
C VAL A 253 -17.75 -1.79 15.15
N LYS A 254 -18.73 -1.74 16.07
CA LYS A 254 -18.47 -1.83 17.51
C LYS A 254 -17.77 -3.13 17.90
N SER A 255 -18.16 -4.24 17.28
CA SER A 255 -17.67 -5.59 17.60
C SER A 255 -16.17 -5.78 17.29
N ILE A 256 -15.62 -5.03 16.33
CA ILE A 256 -14.20 -5.04 15.96
C ILE A 256 -13.32 -4.67 17.15
N GLY A 257 -13.78 -3.77 18.01
CA GLY A 257 -13.05 -3.39 19.23
C GLY A 257 -12.83 -4.54 20.24
N ASN A 258 -13.44 -5.71 20.03
CA ASN A 258 -13.21 -6.91 20.86
C ASN A 258 -12.00 -7.75 20.39
N LEU A 259 -11.39 -7.40 19.25
CA LEU A 259 -10.27 -8.10 18.61
C LEU A 259 -8.95 -7.65 19.22
N ILE A 260 -8.73 -8.01 20.48
CA ILE A 260 -7.62 -7.48 21.29
C ILE A 260 -6.20 -7.81 20.78
N SER A 261 -6.02 -8.73 19.84
CA SER A 261 -4.71 -9.08 19.27
C SER A 261 -4.46 -8.46 17.89
N LEU A 262 -5.38 -7.61 17.42
CA LEU A 262 -5.34 -7.06 16.07
C LEU A 262 -4.13 -6.13 15.91
N ARG A 263 -3.46 -6.27 14.77
CA ARG A 263 -2.26 -5.52 14.36
C ARG A 263 -2.48 -4.77 13.05
N TYR A 264 -3.29 -5.32 12.16
CA TYR A 264 -3.69 -4.70 10.90
C TYR A 264 -5.22 -4.65 10.80
N LEU A 265 -5.76 -3.47 10.54
CA LEU A 265 -7.17 -3.24 10.25
C LEU A 265 -7.29 -2.38 9.00
N SER A 266 -7.94 -2.91 7.97
CA SER A 266 -8.31 -2.13 6.79
C SER A 266 -9.82 -2.04 6.64
N PHE A 267 -10.28 -0.81 6.52
CA PHE A 267 -11.62 -0.46 6.06
C PHE A 267 -11.58 0.13 4.64
N ARG A 268 -10.50 -0.08 3.88
CA ARG A 268 -10.34 0.53 2.56
C ARG A 268 -11.61 0.38 1.72
N SER A 269 -12.08 1.49 1.15
CA SER A 269 -13.29 1.53 0.34
C SER A 269 -14.56 1.01 1.03
N CYS A 270 -14.69 1.06 2.36
CA CYS A 270 -15.89 0.64 3.08
C CYS A 270 -16.96 1.74 3.18
N LEU A 271 -18.20 1.35 3.52
CA LEU A 271 -19.25 2.26 3.99
C LEU A 271 -19.51 1.99 5.46
N ILE A 272 -19.18 2.95 6.32
CA ILE A 272 -19.26 2.82 7.77
C ILE A 272 -20.33 3.81 8.28
N PRO A 273 -21.47 3.34 8.83
CA PRO A 273 -22.52 4.24 9.28
C PRO A 273 -22.03 5.22 10.36
N LYS A 274 -21.21 4.72 11.30
CA LYS A 274 -20.71 5.49 12.42
C LYS A 274 -19.39 4.91 12.93
N TRP A 275 -18.41 5.77 13.18
CA TRP A 275 -17.19 5.38 13.88
C TRP A 275 -17.49 4.99 15.33
N HIS A 276 -16.90 3.89 15.81
CA HIS A 276 -17.11 3.45 17.19
C HIS A 276 -15.79 3.49 17.99
N SER A 277 -15.79 4.19 19.12
CA SER A 277 -14.61 4.43 19.97
C SER A 277 -13.98 3.16 20.58
N SER A 278 -14.63 2.00 20.48
CA SER A 278 -14.03 0.71 20.85
C SER A 278 -12.83 0.34 19.97
N ILE A 279 -12.79 0.81 18.73
CA ILE A 279 -11.66 0.58 17.81
C ILE A 279 -10.39 1.26 18.36
N CYS A 280 -10.52 2.43 18.97
CA CYS A 280 -9.40 3.15 19.58
C CYS A 280 -8.81 2.45 20.82
N LYS A 281 -9.46 1.38 21.32
CA LYS A 281 -8.96 0.56 22.45
C LYS A 281 -8.07 -0.60 22.00
N LEU A 282 -7.85 -0.76 20.69
CA LEU A 282 -7.01 -1.82 20.14
C LEU A 282 -5.52 -1.49 20.36
N LYS A 283 -4.98 -1.91 21.51
CA LYS A 283 -3.64 -1.55 21.97
C LYS A 283 -2.48 -2.06 21.12
N TYR A 284 -2.68 -3.12 20.34
CA TYR A 284 -1.63 -3.72 19.50
C TYR A 284 -1.78 -3.35 18.02
N LEU A 285 -2.75 -2.50 17.68
CA LEU A 285 -2.96 -2.10 16.29
C LEU A 285 -1.76 -1.28 15.81
N GLN A 286 -1.14 -1.74 14.72
CA GLN A 286 0.05 -1.14 14.11
C GLN A 286 -0.31 -0.38 12.83
N THR A 287 -1.30 -0.87 12.08
CA THR A 287 -1.75 -0.26 10.82
C THR A 287 -3.26 -0.10 10.81
N LEU A 288 -3.71 1.10 10.45
CA LEU A 288 -5.11 1.43 10.21
C LEU A 288 -5.24 2.06 8.82
N ASP A 289 -5.95 1.38 7.92
CA ASP A 289 -6.24 1.88 6.56
C ASP A 289 -7.71 2.28 6.42
N LEU A 290 -7.95 3.57 6.20
CA LEU A 290 -9.26 4.20 6.04
C LEU A 290 -9.45 4.83 4.65
N ARG A 291 -8.56 4.57 3.68
CA ARG A 291 -8.64 5.19 2.35
C ARG A 291 -9.94 4.84 1.64
N GLY A 292 -10.62 5.83 1.05
CA GLY A 292 -11.91 5.64 0.38
C GLY A 292 -13.05 5.19 1.30
N CYS A 293 -12.89 5.26 2.62
CA CYS A 293 -13.99 5.06 3.56
C CYS A 293 -14.98 6.21 3.46
N ASP A 294 -16.26 5.87 3.52
CA ASP A 294 -17.33 6.84 3.73
C ASP A 294 -17.92 6.65 5.13
N PHE A 295 -17.96 7.73 5.90
CA PHE A 295 -18.60 7.78 7.21
C PHE A 295 -19.87 8.65 7.14
N ASN A 296 -21.02 8.08 7.50
CA ASN A 296 -22.30 8.82 7.50
C ASN A 296 -22.43 9.81 8.68
N SER A 297 -21.35 10.36 9.23
CA SER A 297 -21.40 11.25 10.39
C SER A 297 -20.51 12.48 10.27
N ASP A 298 -21.01 13.60 10.79
CA ASP A 298 -20.24 14.84 11.02
C ASP A 298 -19.34 14.75 12.29
N GLU A 299 -19.20 13.55 12.86
CA GLU A 299 -18.47 13.36 14.10
C GLU A 299 -16.96 13.44 13.88
N VAL A 300 -16.26 14.01 14.86
CA VAL A 300 -14.80 14.01 14.88
C VAL A 300 -14.32 12.64 15.35
N ILE A 301 -13.59 11.95 14.49
CA ILE A 301 -12.94 10.67 14.76
C ILE A 301 -11.70 10.93 15.61
N VAL A 302 -11.77 10.57 16.89
CA VAL A 302 -10.66 10.70 17.83
C VAL A 302 -9.90 9.38 17.90
N LEU A 303 -8.65 9.37 17.44
CA LEU A 303 -7.82 8.16 17.35
C LEU A 303 -6.95 7.92 18.61
N HIS A 304 -7.11 8.74 19.63
CA HIS A 304 -6.39 8.64 20.91
C HIS A 304 -6.53 7.25 21.57
N GLY A 305 -5.43 6.71 22.08
CA GLY A 305 -5.37 5.42 22.79
C GLY A 305 -4.80 4.25 21.98
N MET A 306 -4.53 4.45 20.69
CA MET A 306 -3.86 3.46 19.83
C MET A 306 -2.32 3.61 19.92
N GLU A 307 -1.77 3.28 21.08
CA GLU A 307 -0.36 3.53 21.43
C GLU A 307 0.67 2.85 20.50
N GLN A 308 0.31 1.74 19.85
CA GLN A 308 1.21 0.99 18.96
C GLN A 308 1.02 1.31 17.48
N LEU A 309 0.15 2.28 17.14
CA LEU A 309 -0.13 2.65 15.77
C LEU A 309 1.10 3.30 15.12
N ARG A 310 1.56 2.70 14.03
CA ARG A 310 2.73 3.14 13.24
C ARG A 310 2.33 3.67 11.88
N HIS A 311 1.26 3.15 11.29
CA HIS A 311 0.84 3.53 9.94
C HIS A 311 -0.65 3.87 9.92
N LEU A 312 -0.95 5.10 9.48
CA LEU A 312 -2.31 5.60 9.33
C LEU A 312 -2.50 6.09 7.90
N TYR A 313 -3.46 5.50 7.21
CA TYR A 313 -3.86 5.90 5.88
C TYR A 313 -5.27 6.45 5.93
N ILE A 314 -5.44 7.72 5.59
CA ILE A 314 -6.75 8.38 5.48
C ILE A 314 -6.93 8.90 4.05
N ASP A 315 -8.16 9.28 3.70
CA ASP A 315 -8.43 9.78 2.35
C ASP A 315 -7.92 11.21 2.19
N TYR A 316 -7.16 11.44 1.12
CA TYR A 316 -6.64 12.76 0.75
C TYR A 316 -7.66 13.56 -0.09
N GLN A 317 -8.64 12.89 -0.69
CA GLN A 317 -9.73 13.54 -1.43
C GLN A 317 -11.02 13.45 -0.64
N PRO A 318 -11.57 14.57 -0.14
CA PRO A 318 -12.94 14.55 0.34
C PRO A 318 -13.84 14.20 -0.84
N THR A 319 -14.60 13.11 -0.72
CA THR A 319 -15.72 12.91 -1.65
C THR A 319 -16.66 14.11 -1.50
N TYR A 320 -17.25 14.59 -2.59
CA TYR A 320 -18.01 15.85 -2.68
C TYR A 320 -19.11 16.05 -1.60
N ASN A 321 -19.46 15.00 -0.85
CA ASN A 321 -20.55 15.00 0.13
C ASN A 321 -20.11 14.83 1.61
N TYR A 322 -18.87 14.41 1.92
CA TYR A 322 -18.47 14.13 3.31
C TYR A 322 -17.03 14.54 3.64
N LEU A 323 -16.90 15.37 4.67
CA LEU A 323 -15.63 15.83 5.24
C LEU A 323 -15.42 15.16 6.59
N HIS A 324 -14.51 14.19 6.64
CA HIS A 324 -14.21 13.46 7.86
C HIS A 324 -13.17 14.21 8.69
N LYS A 325 -13.50 14.49 9.96
CA LYS A 325 -12.60 15.18 10.88
C LYS A 325 -11.85 14.19 11.75
N PHE A 326 -10.54 14.33 11.87
CA PHE A 326 -9.69 13.48 12.68
C PHE A 326 -8.95 14.29 13.74
N LYS A 327 -8.83 13.71 14.95
CA LYS A 327 -7.87 14.15 15.97
C LYS A 327 -6.78 13.09 16.10
N LEU A 328 -5.53 13.52 15.86
CA LEU A 328 -4.36 12.65 15.81
C LEU A 328 -3.55 12.69 17.11
N GLU A 329 -4.07 13.34 18.15
CA GLU A 329 -3.48 13.38 19.47
C GLU A 329 -3.26 11.99 20.07
N GLY A 330 -2.08 11.78 20.67
CA GLY A 330 -1.68 10.52 21.31
C GLY A 330 -1.05 9.51 20.36
N LEU A 331 -0.89 9.82 19.06
CA LEU A 331 -0.24 8.96 18.07
C LEU A 331 1.27 9.21 17.95
N SER A 332 1.97 9.27 19.09
CA SER A 332 3.40 9.62 19.11
C SER A 332 4.32 8.59 18.44
N ASN A 333 3.88 7.32 18.30
CA ASN A 333 4.63 6.25 17.63
C ASN A 333 4.33 6.14 16.13
N LEU A 334 3.55 7.06 15.57
CA LEU A 334 3.22 7.05 14.15
C LEU A 334 4.47 7.33 13.30
N GLU A 335 4.73 6.46 12.33
CA GLU A 335 5.87 6.51 11.41
C GLU A 335 5.44 6.93 10.00
N THR A 336 4.23 6.54 9.56
CA THR A 336 3.64 6.88 8.27
C THR A 336 2.26 7.48 8.44
N LEU A 337 2.05 8.63 7.79
CA LEU A 337 0.75 9.29 7.66
C LEU A 337 0.51 9.62 6.19
N GLU A 338 -0.51 9.01 5.59
CA GLU A 338 -0.94 9.30 4.22
C GLU A 338 -2.32 9.97 4.23
N GLY A 339 -2.47 11.02 3.42
CA GLY A 339 -3.74 11.70 3.18
C GLY A 339 -4.14 12.75 4.20
N PHE A 340 -3.16 13.30 4.94
CA PHE A 340 -3.41 14.44 5.81
C PHE A 340 -4.01 15.61 5.01
N ASN A 341 -5.16 16.13 5.46
CA ASN A 341 -5.80 17.26 4.83
C ASN A 341 -6.24 18.30 5.86
N THR A 342 -6.04 19.59 5.58
CA THR A 342 -6.33 20.68 6.53
C THR A 342 -7.82 20.92 6.79
N MET A 343 -8.70 20.34 5.98
CA MET A 343 -10.15 20.42 6.19
C MET A 343 -10.65 19.43 7.25
N GLY A 344 -10.00 18.26 7.34
CA GLY A 344 -10.32 17.19 8.26
C GLY A 344 -9.42 17.16 9.50
N CYS A 345 -8.19 17.64 9.41
CA CYS A 345 -7.20 17.55 10.49
C CYS A 345 -6.71 18.92 10.93
N ASP A 346 -6.43 19.06 12.22
CA ASP A 346 -5.71 20.23 12.75
C ASP A 346 -4.21 20.05 12.48
N VAL A 347 -3.60 21.02 11.80
CA VAL A 347 -2.15 21.02 11.51
C VAL A 347 -1.29 20.99 12.77
N ASN A 348 -1.79 21.51 13.88
CA ASN A 348 -1.06 21.52 15.15
C ASN A 348 -0.92 20.11 15.75
N ASP A 349 -1.75 19.15 15.31
CA ASP A 349 -1.56 17.75 15.72
C ASP A 349 -0.28 17.15 15.14
N LEU A 350 0.25 17.65 14.01
CA LEU A 350 1.50 17.15 13.42
C LEU A 350 2.69 17.29 14.39
N CYS A 351 2.75 18.39 15.16
CA CYS A 351 3.79 18.61 16.16
C CYS A 351 3.81 17.54 17.27
N LYS A 352 2.74 16.76 17.43
CA LYS A 352 2.65 15.65 18.39
C LYS A 352 3.16 14.33 17.79
N LEU A 353 3.32 14.24 16.47
CA LEU A 353 3.77 13.07 15.72
C LEU A 353 5.30 13.04 15.61
N ILE A 354 5.95 12.91 16.77
CA ILE A 354 7.40 13.06 16.93
C ILE A 354 8.25 11.96 16.28
N ASN A 355 7.65 10.81 15.94
CA ASN A 355 8.33 9.69 15.28
C ASN A 355 8.01 9.58 13.79
N LEU A 356 7.30 10.56 13.22
CA LEU A 356 6.86 10.51 11.83
C LEU A 356 8.06 10.56 10.87
N ARG A 357 8.11 9.61 9.94
CA ARG A 357 9.17 9.48 8.93
C ARG A 357 8.65 9.74 7.53
N GLN A 358 7.40 9.40 7.27
CA GLN A 358 6.73 9.54 5.98
C GLN A 358 5.43 10.31 6.16
N LEU A 359 5.32 11.41 5.42
CA LEU A 359 4.13 12.25 5.38
C LEU A 359 3.70 12.41 3.92
N GLU A 360 2.79 11.57 3.47
CA GLU A 360 2.44 11.42 2.06
C GLU A 360 1.05 11.98 1.74
N GLU A 361 0.90 12.52 0.53
CA GLU A 361 -0.33 13.05 -0.04
C GLU A 361 -1.01 14.10 0.87
N VAL A 362 -0.19 15.00 1.44
CA VAL A 362 -0.70 16.13 2.21
C VAL A 362 -1.47 17.07 1.29
N THR A 363 -2.65 17.51 1.71
CA THR A 363 -3.49 18.41 0.90
C THR A 363 -3.95 19.64 1.68
N PHE A 364 -3.77 20.81 1.08
CA PHE A 364 -4.28 22.08 1.59
C PHE A 364 -5.51 22.50 0.79
N TRP A 365 -6.68 22.10 1.27
CA TRP A 365 -7.98 22.51 0.70
C TRP A 365 -8.45 23.75 1.46
N LYS A 366 -8.74 24.85 0.75
CA LYS A 366 -9.01 26.19 1.35
C LYS A 366 -7.81 26.74 2.13
N TRP A 367 -6.86 27.26 1.35
CA TRP A 367 -5.66 27.93 1.85
C TRP A 367 -5.88 28.81 3.09
N ASN A 368 -5.08 28.58 4.12
CA ASN A 368 -5.00 29.37 5.34
C ASN A 368 -3.52 29.58 5.69
N ASN A 369 -3.06 30.84 5.71
CA ASN A 369 -1.66 31.20 5.98
C ASN A 369 -1.20 30.70 7.35
N GLN A 370 -2.07 30.71 8.37
CA GLN A 370 -1.71 30.24 9.71
C GLN A 370 -1.45 28.74 9.71
N ASP A 371 -2.29 27.96 9.02
CA ASP A 371 -2.12 26.52 8.95
C ASP A 371 -0.87 26.16 8.14
N PHE A 372 -0.65 26.88 7.04
CA PHE A 372 0.55 26.67 6.22
C PHE A 372 1.83 27.05 6.98
N ALA A 373 1.84 28.17 7.71
CA ALA A 373 2.97 28.56 8.55
C ALA A 373 3.26 27.52 9.64
N ALA A 374 2.23 26.98 10.30
CA ALA A 374 2.37 25.91 11.29
C ALA A 374 2.93 24.63 10.66
N PHE A 375 2.48 24.27 9.46
CA PHE A 375 3.00 23.14 8.70
C PHE A 375 4.48 23.30 8.33
N ILE A 376 4.88 24.46 7.80
CA ILE A 376 6.28 24.75 7.47
C ILE A 376 7.15 24.70 8.73
N ASN A 377 6.66 25.25 9.85
CA ASN A 377 7.36 25.15 11.13
C ASN A 377 7.55 23.68 11.56
N TYR A 378 6.51 22.85 11.40
CA TYR A 378 6.61 21.40 11.65
C TYR A 378 7.67 20.74 10.75
N LEU A 379 7.67 21.02 9.44
CA LEU A 379 8.65 20.47 8.49
C LEU A 379 10.09 20.84 8.86
N ASN A 380 10.30 22.05 9.38
CA ASN A 380 11.62 22.54 9.81
C ASN A 380 12.09 21.85 11.09
N ILE A 381 11.22 21.74 12.11
CA ILE A 381 11.55 21.09 13.39
C ILE A 381 11.79 19.58 13.20
N SER A 382 11.03 18.98 12.28
CA SER A 382 11.04 17.54 12.00
C SER A 382 12.08 17.12 10.96
N ALA A 383 12.91 18.06 10.48
CA ALA A 383 13.82 17.84 9.36
C ALA A 383 14.86 16.71 9.59
N ASN A 384 15.17 16.39 10.84
CA ASN A 384 16.15 15.36 11.19
C ASN A 384 15.58 13.93 11.17
N HIS A 385 14.26 13.76 11.20
CA HIS A 385 13.63 12.43 11.22
C HIS A 385 12.66 12.19 10.05
N LEU A 386 12.06 13.24 9.48
CA LEU A 386 11.26 13.11 8.26
C LEU A 386 12.18 12.72 7.09
N ARG A 387 11.84 11.60 6.46
CA ARG A 387 12.58 11.06 5.30
C ARG A 387 11.92 11.47 3.99
N GLN A 388 10.59 11.47 3.95
CA GLN A 388 9.82 11.70 2.74
C GLN A 388 8.56 12.51 3.03
N THR A 389 8.32 13.52 2.20
CA THR A 389 7.10 14.32 2.21
C THR A 389 6.60 14.52 0.79
N SER A 390 5.30 14.31 0.58
CA SER A 390 4.60 14.70 -0.64
C SER A 390 3.40 15.58 -0.33
N LEU A 391 3.21 16.62 -1.15
CA LEU A 391 2.32 17.73 -0.85
C LEU A 391 1.59 18.21 -2.10
N SER A 392 0.31 18.52 -1.95
CA SER A 392 -0.53 19.19 -2.93
C SER A 392 -1.14 20.46 -2.33
N LEU A 393 -0.81 21.60 -2.91
CA LEU A 393 -1.30 22.91 -2.52
C LEU A 393 -2.38 23.39 -3.48
N GLU A 394 -3.49 23.89 -2.94
CA GLU A 394 -4.54 24.55 -3.73
C GLU A 394 -4.89 25.93 -3.16
N PHE A 395 -4.70 26.97 -3.96
CA PHE A 395 -5.03 28.35 -3.59
C PHE A 395 -5.70 29.11 -4.75
N TYR A 396 -6.68 29.95 -4.41
CA TYR A 396 -7.61 30.59 -5.37
C TYR A 396 -7.35 32.08 -5.60
N LYS A 397 -6.40 32.66 -4.86
CA LYS A 397 -5.99 34.07 -4.97
C LYS A 397 -4.48 34.11 -5.20
N GLU A 398 -4.00 35.23 -5.75
CA GLU A 398 -2.56 35.50 -5.78
C GLU A 398 -2.01 35.39 -4.36
N GLU A 399 -1.00 34.55 -4.18
CA GLU A 399 -0.41 34.32 -2.87
C GLU A 399 0.48 35.52 -2.49
N GLU A 400 0.02 36.33 -1.54
CA GLU A 400 0.74 37.50 -1.02
C GLU A 400 1.97 37.10 -0.17
N GLU A 401 1.98 35.91 0.43
CA GLU A 401 3.02 35.47 1.38
C GLU A 401 4.18 34.72 0.71
N SER A 402 4.98 35.47 -0.06
CA SER A 402 6.06 34.89 -0.86
C SER A 402 7.14 34.14 -0.05
N THR A 403 7.19 34.34 1.26
CA THR A 403 8.20 33.79 2.17
C THR A 403 7.95 32.34 2.56
N LEU A 404 6.69 31.90 2.70
CA LEU A 404 6.38 30.53 3.16
C LEU A 404 6.66 29.50 2.06
N LEU A 405 6.28 29.79 0.83
CA LEU A 405 6.67 28.98 -0.34
C LEU A 405 8.19 28.86 -0.48
N LYS A 406 8.94 29.97 -0.32
CA LYS A 406 10.42 29.95 -0.34
C LYS A 406 11.00 28.99 0.69
N GLN A 407 10.39 28.90 1.89
CA GLN A 407 10.79 27.95 2.91
C GLN A 407 10.44 26.51 2.52
N LEU A 408 9.23 26.28 2.00
CA LEU A 408 8.81 24.96 1.52
C LEU A 408 9.77 24.38 0.47
N PHE A 409 10.16 25.20 -0.51
CA PHE A 409 11.06 24.77 -1.57
C PHE A 409 12.46 24.37 -1.07
N ARG A 410 12.84 24.81 0.13
CA ARG A 410 14.13 24.45 0.78
C ARG A 410 14.05 23.15 1.59
N CYS A 411 12.87 22.56 1.77
CA CYS A 411 12.71 21.33 2.57
C CYS A 411 13.38 20.12 1.91
N HIS A 412 14.34 19.50 2.60
CA HIS A 412 15.16 18.39 2.09
C HIS A 412 14.49 17.02 2.03
N HIS A 413 13.30 16.90 2.61
CA HIS A 413 12.49 15.67 2.59
C HIS A 413 11.31 15.77 1.60
N LEU A 414 11.05 16.94 1.02
CA LEU A 414 10.02 17.14 0.01
C LEU A 414 10.49 16.56 -1.32
N TYR A 415 9.84 15.48 -1.78
CA TYR A 415 10.20 14.80 -3.02
C TYR A 415 9.14 14.93 -4.12
N LYS A 416 7.89 15.21 -3.74
CA LYS A 416 6.78 15.39 -4.68
C LYS A 416 5.95 16.62 -4.28
N LEU A 417 5.76 17.52 -5.22
CA LEU A 417 5.01 18.75 -5.02
C LEU A 417 4.03 18.99 -6.16
N THR A 418 2.77 19.19 -5.81
CA THR A 418 1.73 19.68 -6.72
C THR A 418 1.28 21.05 -6.27
N ILE A 419 1.26 22.03 -7.18
CA ILE A 419 0.71 23.36 -6.92
C ILE A 419 -0.42 23.63 -7.90
N ARG A 420 -1.57 24.03 -7.36
CA ARG A 420 -2.77 24.45 -8.08
C ARG A 420 -3.18 25.85 -7.61
N GLY A 421 -2.95 26.87 -8.42
CA GLY A 421 -3.24 28.25 -8.01
C GLY A 421 -2.20 29.24 -8.53
N ILE A 422 -2.51 30.54 -8.45
CA ILE A 422 -1.79 31.62 -9.14
C ILE A 422 -0.48 31.97 -8.42
N ILE A 423 0.66 31.72 -9.08
CA ILE A 423 1.99 32.10 -8.59
C ILE A 423 2.53 33.22 -9.48
N PRO A 424 2.79 34.43 -8.95
CA PRO A 424 3.19 35.56 -9.79
C PRO A 424 4.58 35.39 -10.43
N GLU A 425 5.58 34.89 -9.69
CA GLU A 425 6.97 34.84 -10.17
C GLU A 425 7.78 33.66 -9.61
N LEU A 426 7.82 32.53 -10.32
CA LEU A 426 8.51 31.31 -9.87
C LEU A 426 10.00 31.52 -9.55
N ALA A 427 10.72 32.36 -10.32
CA ALA A 427 12.15 32.56 -10.19
C ALA A 427 12.57 33.07 -8.80
N GLU A 428 11.76 33.93 -8.17
CA GLU A 428 12.04 34.43 -6.82
C GLU A 428 11.90 33.35 -5.75
N TYR A 429 10.99 32.39 -5.94
CA TYR A 429 10.71 31.35 -4.96
C TYR A 429 11.77 30.24 -4.94
N CYS A 430 12.47 30.11 -6.05
CA CYS A 430 13.25 28.92 -6.37
C CYS A 430 14.77 29.09 -6.17
N GLN A 431 15.21 30.24 -5.65
CA GLN A 431 16.57 30.41 -5.12
C GLN A 431 16.76 29.52 -3.88
N GLY A 432 17.23 28.29 -4.12
CA GLY A 432 17.50 27.30 -3.07
C GLY A 432 16.57 26.10 -3.06
N PHE A 433 16.03 25.69 -4.21
CA PHE A 433 15.33 24.41 -4.31
C PHE A 433 16.14 23.28 -3.67
N SER A 434 15.47 22.48 -2.86
CA SER A 434 16.04 21.25 -2.35
C SER A 434 16.38 20.30 -3.50
N PRO A 435 17.54 19.62 -3.45
CA PRO A 435 17.85 18.57 -4.41
C PRO A 435 16.94 17.35 -4.26
N SER A 436 16.10 17.25 -3.23
CA SER A 436 15.22 16.09 -3.01
C SER A 436 14.02 15.99 -3.94
N LEU A 437 13.67 17.07 -4.66
CA LEU A 437 12.47 17.12 -5.48
C LEU A 437 12.61 16.25 -6.74
N ILE A 438 11.76 15.22 -6.83
CA ILE A 438 11.70 14.23 -7.93
C ILE A 438 10.53 14.53 -8.86
N GLU A 439 9.39 14.95 -8.31
CA GLU A 439 8.17 15.23 -9.06
C GLU A 439 7.64 16.64 -8.77
N LEU A 440 7.40 17.41 -9.84
CA LEU A 440 6.77 18.72 -9.77
C LEU A 440 5.59 18.81 -10.73
N THR A 441 4.43 19.17 -10.21
CA THR A 441 3.21 19.41 -10.98
C THR A 441 2.74 20.84 -10.73
N LEU A 442 2.65 21.64 -11.80
CA LEU A 442 2.11 23.01 -11.77
C LEU A 442 0.83 23.05 -12.59
N ARG A 443 -0.25 23.60 -12.04
CA ARG A 443 -1.54 23.79 -12.74
C ARG A 443 -2.16 25.12 -12.32
N GLY A 444 -2.72 25.86 -13.28
CA GLY A 444 -3.36 27.15 -12.97
C GLY A 444 -2.41 28.19 -12.36
N CYS A 445 -1.10 28.01 -12.50
CA CYS A 445 -0.08 28.91 -11.94
C CYS A 445 -0.02 30.26 -12.62
N ARG A 446 -0.47 30.36 -13.87
CA ARG A 446 -0.50 31.59 -14.67
C ARG A 446 0.86 32.31 -14.70
N LEU A 447 1.94 31.52 -14.77
CA LEU A 447 3.30 32.04 -14.86
C LEU A 447 3.43 32.89 -16.13
N LYS A 448 3.80 34.16 -15.96
CA LYS A 448 4.00 35.09 -17.08
C LYS A 448 5.41 34.97 -17.66
N GLU A 449 6.38 34.71 -16.81
CA GLU A 449 7.77 34.49 -17.19
C GLU A 449 8.05 33.01 -17.43
N ASP A 450 9.01 32.74 -18.33
CA ASP A 450 9.45 31.39 -18.66
C ASP A 450 10.00 30.68 -17.40
N PRO A 451 9.38 29.58 -16.95
CA PRO A 451 9.85 28.87 -15.76
C PRO A 451 11.07 27.97 -16.03
N MET A 452 11.40 27.67 -17.29
CA MET A 452 12.45 26.71 -17.65
C MET A 452 13.83 27.06 -17.09
N PRO A 453 14.32 28.32 -17.14
CA PRO A 453 15.62 28.70 -16.58
C PRO A 453 15.77 28.39 -15.09
N THR A 454 14.65 28.27 -14.38
CA THR A 454 14.60 27.95 -12.94
C THR A 454 14.48 26.45 -12.73
N LEU A 455 13.51 25.81 -13.39
CA LEU A 455 13.20 24.39 -13.22
C LEU A 455 14.32 23.48 -13.73
N GLU A 456 15.03 23.89 -14.78
CA GLU A 456 16.09 23.08 -15.40
C GLU A 456 17.31 22.85 -14.49
N ARG A 457 17.44 23.65 -13.43
CA ARG A 457 18.53 23.54 -12.44
C ARG A 457 18.26 22.49 -11.38
N LEU A 458 17.06 21.89 -11.34
CA LEU A 458 16.71 20.87 -10.36
C LEU A 458 17.44 19.55 -10.66
N PRO A 459 18.37 19.11 -9.80
CA PRO A 459 19.31 18.04 -10.14
C PRO A 459 18.67 16.65 -10.17
N ASN A 460 17.60 16.43 -9.40
CA ASN A 460 16.95 15.12 -9.29
C ASN A 460 15.50 15.12 -9.81
N LEU A 461 15.07 16.19 -10.48
CA LEU A 461 13.73 16.25 -11.04
C LEU A 461 13.61 15.25 -12.19
N GLN A 462 12.75 14.25 -12.00
CA GLN A 462 12.49 13.19 -12.98
C GLN A 462 11.15 13.36 -13.69
N TYR A 463 10.20 14.07 -13.06
CA TYR A 463 8.89 14.35 -13.63
C TYR A 463 8.51 15.83 -13.47
N LEU A 464 8.16 16.45 -14.58
CA LEU A 464 7.62 17.80 -14.64
C LEU A 464 6.31 17.80 -15.43
N TYR A 465 5.23 18.21 -14.78
CA TYR A 465 3.93 18.41 -15.41
C TYR A 465 3.55 19.88 -15.37
N LEU A 466 3.36 20.50 -16.54
CA LEU A 466 2.80 21.83 -16.68
C LEU A 466 1.39 21.70 -17.25
N GLY A 467 0.39 21.73 -16.38
CA GLY A 467 -1.01 21.59 -16.79
C GLY A 467 -1.62 22.85 -17.36
N SER A 468 -2.94 22.78 -17.56
CA SER A 468 -3.78 23.90 -17.99
C SER A 468 -3.47 25.17 -17.19
N ASP A 469 -3.29 26.27 -17.91
CA ASP A 469 -2.97 27.60 -17.39
C ASP A 469 -1.76 27.64 -16.43
N ALA A 470 -0.83 26.67 -16.48
CA ALA A 470 0.40 26.73 -15.67
C ALA A 470 1.32 27.86 -16.13
N PHE A 471 1.43 28.07 -17.44
CA PHE A 471 2.20 29.14 -18.08
C PHE A 471 1.29 29.87 -19.07
N VAL A 472 1.29 31.20 -19.01
CA VAL A 472 0.46 32.08 -19.87
C VAL A 472 1.32 33.04 -20.71
N GLY A 473 2.64 32.89 -20.68
CA GLY A 473 3.53 33.59 -21.58
C GLY A 473 3.60 32.92 -22.96
N ASP A 474 4.30 33.57 -23.89
CA ASP A 474 4.31 33.14 -25.30
C ASP A 474 5.38 32.10 -25.63
N LYS A 475 6.44 31.99 -24.81
CA LYS A 475 7.62 31.20 -25.13
C LYS A 475 8.28 30.58 -23.90
N MET A 476 8.59 29.29 -23.99
CA MET A 476 9.46 28.56 -23.06
C MET A 476 10.75 28.12 -23.77
N VAL A 477 11.89 28.24 -23.10
CA VAL A 477 13.21 27.90 -23.61
C VAL A 477 13.89 26.93 -22.66
N CYS A 478 13.99 25.66 -23.07
CA CYS A 478 14.79 24.66 -22.36
C CYS A 478 16.22 24.66 -22.89
N SER A 479 17.21 24.72 -22.01
CA SER A 479 18.60 24.52 -22.42
C SER A 479 18.87 23.05 -22.76
N ALA A 480 19.77 22.80 -23.71
CA ALA A 480 20.12 21.45 -24.15
C ALA A 480 20.75 20.58 -23.04
N ASN A 481 21.37 21.22 -22.04
CA ASN A 481 22.01 20.57 -20.89
C ASN A 481 21.21 20.78 -19.58
N GLY A 482 20.02 21.36 -19.67
CA GLY A 482 19.11 21.49 -18.55
C GLY A 482 18.51 20.14 -18.17
N PHE A 483 18.01 20.02 -16.94
CA PHE A 483 17.27 18.84 -16.47
C PHE A 483 18.06 17.51 -16.54
N PRO A 484 19.08 17.31 -15.69
CA PRO A 484 19.99 16.17 -15.80
C PRO A 484 19.35 14.78 -15.61
N GLN A 485 18.18 14.69 -14.96
CA GLN A 485 17.50 13.42 -14.63
C GLN A 485 16.07 13.33 -15.20
N LEU A 486 15.64 14.33 -15.97
CA LEU A 486 14.24 14.42 -16.43
C LEU A 486 13.95 13.34 -17.46
N LYS A 487 12.86 12.59 -17.23
CA LYS A 487 12.43 11.52 -18.14
C LYS A 487 11.61 12.11 -19.30
N PRO A 488 11.51 11.43 -20.46
CA PRO A 488 11.06 12.01 -21.74
C PRO A 488 9.59 12.51 -21.83
N TYR A 489 8.87 12.65 -20.73
CA TYR A 489 7.48 13.08 -20.69
C TYR A 489 7.33 14.36 -19.89
N ILE A 490 7.65 15.51 -20.52
CA ILE A 490 7.06 16.79 -20.11
C ILE A 490 5.68 16.83 -20.76
N LEU A 491 4.63 16.75 -19.95
CA LEU A 491 3.27 16.97 -20.44
C LEU A 491 2.94 18.44 -20.24
N ILE A 492 2.91 19.18 -21.35
CA ILE A 492 2.44 20.56 -21.40
C ILE A 492 0.98 20.52 -21.86
N GLY A 493 0.06 20.65 -20.91
CA GLY A 493 -1.37 20.73 -21.19
C GLY A 493 -1.75 22.15 -21.63
N TRP A 494 -1.78 22.40 -22.93
CA TRP A 494 -2.31 23.66 -23.48
C TRP A 494 -3.84 23.61 -23.43
N THR A 495 -4.45 24.63 -22.82
CA THR A 495 -5.86 24.98 -23.04
C THR A 495 -5.92 25.77 -24.34
N ALA A 496 -6.62 25.22 -25.34
CA ALA A 496 -6.91 25.88 -26.61
C ALA A 496 -7.98 26.95 -26.46
#